data_AF-A0A9N9X8P6-F1
#
_entry.id   AF-A0A9N9X8P6-F1
#
_cell.length_a   1.000
_cell.length_b   1.000
_cell.length_c   1.000
_cell.angle_alpha   90.00
_cell.angle_beta   90.00
_cell.angle_gamma   90.00
#
_symmetry.space_group_name_H-M   'P 1'
#
loop_
_entity.id
_entity.type
_entity.pdbx_description
1 polymer ?
#
loop_
_entity_poly.entity_id
_entity_poly.type
_entity_poly.pdbx_seq_one_letter_code
_entity_poly.pdbx_strand_id
1 'polypeptide(L)'
;MTSMHAIRYDQFKLLKELSTRYIACQFETFNSNLTYPIPPEHQLFLLDAACNESEKLLETGKQLNKFDHPYRWLIWGQTDRDQFKQFYFRLDGQIFIIDKTEKGIKGTYRIQSIYKTSNESMEFMENDIGTAAFFTIDRIDIIEYIAPSAPTHIRFLFRAPPLSYVSNVFTLPFDSYVWYGCFGLIPLVFLAVYIIVKWEWYDPVFKETVAETHSNTIMPLRPGFFDVLVMELGAITQQGTDTEPKSVSGRIATVFTFIAFMFLYTAYAANIVAILQSTTESIKTLEDLLHSRISLGVEDIVYAHYYFQIEGILNSRPLTHISANPSPISPAYFLNGWSMESVPEVDLTDINSGKLHQNLQESSRFTAEEPVRKAIYQQKVAPKGQKANFMDIYEGISKVQKGFFAFHVELSSGYKVIADTFQENEKCGLKTIEFMNMLEPWVSIRKRSAYKEVIKVGLRKILEVGVQRRDVNRFYSNKPVCQNKGSNFGSAGLIDCYAAFLIYGIGIVFSIFLMVMEIVVQKRLQKRESSAQSDVYVSPVESYAE
;
A
#
# COMPACT_ATOMS: atom_id res chain seq x y z
N MET A 1 -23.07 19.71 -69.62
CA MET A 1 -22.39 20.58 -68.63
C MET A 1 -23.30 20.74 -67.43
N THR A 2 -23.28 19.78 -66.53
CA THR A 2 -23.97 19.85 -65.24
C THR A 2 -23.05 20.57 -64.26
N SER A 3 -23.62 21.58 -63.59
CA SER A 3 -22.97 22.47 -62.62
C SER A 3 -22.21 21.70 -61.54
N MET A 4 -20.87 21.64 -61.65
CA MET A 4 -20.00 21.38 -60.50
C MET A 4 -20.09 22.61 -59.59
N HIS A 5 -20.92 22.54 -58.53
CA HIS A 5 -20.76 23.47 -57.42
C HIS A 5 -19.36 23.28 -56.84
N ALA A 6 -18.62 24.38 -56.73
CA ALA A 6 -17.24 24.38 -56.27
C ALA A 6 -17.13 23.73 -54.87
N ILE A 7 -16.46 22.58 -54.81
CA ILE A 7 -16.10 21.92 -53.55
C ILE A 7 -15.21 22.90 -52.77
N ARG A 8 -15.58 23.25 -51.53
CA ARG A 8 -14.79 24.19 -50.70
C ARG A 8 -13.44 23.55 -50.36
N TYR A 9 -12.37 24.33 -50.32
CA TYR A 9 -11.00 23.88 -50.00
C TYR A 9 -10.94 23.03 -48.70
N ASP A 10 -11.74 23.38 -47.70
CA ASP A 10 -11.81 22.66 -46.42
C ASP A 10 -12.39 21.24 -46.54
N GLN A 11 -13.34 21.03 -47.47
CA GLN A 11 -13.93 19.72 -47.74
C GLN A 11 -12.89 18.78 -48.38
N PHE A 12 -12.04 19.31 -49.25
CA PHE A 12 -10.97 18.54 -49.89
C PHE A 12 -9.88 18.14 -48.89
N LYS A 13 -9.57 19.00 -47.91
CA LYS A 13 -8.62 18.70 -46.83
C LYS A 13 -9.10 17.57 -45.93
N LEU A 14 -10.37 17.59 -45.52
CA LEU A 14 -10.98 16.52 -44.73
C LEU A 14 -10.96 15.18 -45.50
N LEU A 15 -11.30 15.20 -46.78
CA LEU A 15 -11.27 13.99 -47.62
C LEU A 15 -9.86 13.40 -47.72
N LYS A 16 -8.84 14.25 -47.89
CA LYS A 16 -7.44 13.81 -47.90
C LYS A 16 -7.07 13.13 -46.58
N GLU A 17 -7.41 13.71 -45.44
CA GLU A 17 -7.12 13.12 -44.12
C GLU A 17 -7.86 11.78 -43.90
N LEU A 18 -9.13 11.69 -44.28
CA LEU A 18 -9.91 10.45 -44.16
C LEU A 18 -9.40 9.36 -45.11
N SER A 19 -9.02 9.71 -46.35
CA SER A 19 -8.42 8.78 -47.30
C SER A 19 -7.07 8.24 -46.83
N THR A 20 -6.24 9.07 -46.15
CA THR A 20 -4.97 8.62 -45.58
C THR A 20 -5.15 7.63 -44.44
N ARG A 21 -6.36 7.54 -43.87
CA ARG A 21 -6.76 6.56 -42.86
C ARG A 21 -7.62 5.42 -43.43
N TYR A 22 -7.61 5.23 -44.75
CA TYR A 22 -8.36 4.18 -45.46
C TYR A 22 -9.88 4.25 -45.31
N ILE A 23 -10.44 5.44 -45.03
CA ILE A 23 -11.89 5.65 -44.98
C ILE A 23 -12.34 6.14 -46.37
N ALA A 24 -13.20 5.36 -47.04
CA ALA A 24 -13.79 5.75 -48.31
C ALA A 24 -14.83 6.87 -48.07
N CYS A 25 -14.68 8.00 -48.74
CA CYS A 25 -15.59 9.14 -48.63
C CYS A 25 -16.11 9.52 -50.02
N GLN A 26 -17.41 9.78 -50.12
CA GLN A 26 -18.05 10.24 -51.34
C GLN A 26 -18.91 11.46 -51.02
N PHE A 27 -18.75 12.53 -51.81
CA PHE A 27 -19.64 13.69 -51.75
C PHE A 27 -20.84 13.42 -52.66
N GLU A 28 -22.04 13.45 -52.11
CA GLU A 28 -23.26 13.38 -52.91
C GLU A 28 -24.18 14.56 -52.62
N THR A 29 -24.77 15.08 -53.69
CA THR A 29 -25.96 15.94 -53.65
C THR A 29 -27.19 15.04 -53.77
N PHE A 30 -28.16 15.15 -52.87
CA PHE A 30 -29.27 14.21 -52.65
C PHE A 30 -30.31 14.03 -53.79
N ASN A 31 -29.95 14.37 -55.04
CA ASN A 31 -30.77 14.12 -56.24
C ASN A 31 -30.48 12.76 -56.90
N SER A 32 -29.54 11.96 -56.39
CA SER A 32 -29.26 10.60 -56.84
C SER A 32 -29.89 9.56 -55.89
N ASN A 33 -30.44 8.49 -56.46
CA ASN A 33 -30.80 7.29 -55.70
C ASN A 33 -29.56 6.86 -54.89
N LEU A 34 -29.68 6.86 -53.56
CA LEU A 34 -28.65 6.46 -52.60
C LEU A 34 -28.40 4.94 -52.66
N THR A 35 -27.90 4.46 -53.79
CA THR A 35 -27.47 3.07 -53.97
C THR A 35 -25.99 2.98 -53.66
N TYR A 36 -25.68 2.49 -52.46
CA TYR A 36 -24.31 2.36 -52.00
C TYR A 36 -23.82 0.92 -52.18
N PRO A 37 -22.57 0.73 -52.62
CA PRO A 37 -21.96 -0.60 -52.75
C PRO A 37 -21.54 -1.20 -51.40
N ILE A 38 -21.71 -0.46 -50.30
CA ILE A 38 -21.30 -0.84 -48.94
C ILE A 38 -22.55 -1.18 -48.12
N PRO A 39 -22.52 -2.24 -47.28
CA PRO A 39 -23.62 -2.56 -46.39
C PRO A 39 -24.05 -1.36 -45.52
N PRO A 40 -25.36 -1.14 -45.31
CA PRO A 40 -25.90 -0.01 -44.56
C PRO A 40 -25.26 0.24 -43.18
N GLU A 41 -24.88 -0.80 -42.46
CA GLU A 41 -24.23 -0.76 -41.13
C GLU A 41 -22.85 -0.08 -41.12
N HIS A 42 -22.18 -0.01 -42.26
CA HIS A 42 -20.88 0.64 -42.39
C HIS A 42 -20.97 2.06 -42.94
N GLN A 43 -22.19 2.58 -43.14
CA GLN A 43 -22.40 3.93 -43.64
C GLN A 43 -22.48 4.94 -42.49
N LEU A 44 -21.83 6.09 -42.67
CA LEU A 44 -21.87 7.23 -41.77
C LEU A 44 -22.19 8.48 -42.59
N PHE A 45 -23.31 9.13 -42.28
CA PHE A 45 -23.71 10.40 -42.87
C PHE A 45 -23.13 11.53 -42.02
N LEU A 46 -22.26 12.34 -42.63
CA LEU A 46 -21.72 13.55 -42.02
C LEU A 46 -22.50 14.76 -42.57
N LEU A 47 -23.20 15.47 -41.70
CA LEU A 47 -23.98 16.64 -42.07
C LEU A 47 -23.45 17.88 -41.35
N ASP A 48 -23.19 18.95 -42.11
CA ASP A 48 -22.96 20.28 -41.54
C ASP A 48 -24.29 21.04 -41.46
N ALA A 49 -24.80 21.23 -40.25
CA ALA A 49 -26.05 21.91 -39.97
C ALA A 49 -26.00 23.41 -40.33
N ALA A 50 -24.82 24.03 -40.39
CA ALA A 50 -24.68 25.44 -40.74
C ALA A 50 -24.84 25.72 -42.25
N CYS A 51 -24.97 24.67 -43.08
CA CYS A 51 -25.20 24.83 -44.52
C CYS A 51 -26.67 25.16 -44.83
N ASN A 52 -26.91 26.06 -45.79
CA ASN A 52 -28.27 26.50 -46.18
C ASN A 52 -29.19 25.37 -46.70
N GLU A 53 -28.63 24.25 -47.16
CA GLU A 53 -29.40 23.11 -47.68
C GLU A 53 -29.51 21.94 -46.69
N SER A 54 -29.02 22.10 -45.45
CA SER A 54 -29.02 21.05 -44.43
C SER A 54 -30.44 20.56 -44.09
N GLU A 55 -31.42 21.46 -44.07
CA GLU A 55 -32.81 21.12 -43.75
C GLU A 55 -33.47 20.22 -44.80
N LYS A 56 -33.27 20.52 -46.09
CA LYS A 56 -33.76 19.68 -47.20
C LYS A 56 -33.13 18.27 -47.17
N LEU A 57 -31.87 18.18 -46.75
CA LEU A 57 -31.18 16.90 -46.59
C LEU A 57 -31.77 16.08 -45.45
N LEU A 58 -32.11 16.72 -44.33
CA LEU A 58 -32.77 16.06 -43.20
C LEU A 58 -34.19 15.61 -43.56
N GLU A 59 -34.95 16.41 -44.32
CA GLU A 59 -36.26 16.02 -44.84
C GLU A 59 -36.18 14.81 -45.76
N THR A 60 -35.18 14.76 -46.64
CA THR A 60 -35.01 13.61 -47.54
C THR A 60 -34.56 12.38 -46.77
N GLY A 61 -33.69 12.55 -45.76
CA GLY A 61 -33.32 11.48 -44.82
C GLY A 61 -34.53 10.90 -44.08
N LYS A 62 -35.49 11.75 -43.69
CA LYS A 62 -36.78 11.35 -43.10
C LYS A 62 -37.61 10.54 -44.09
N GLN A 63 -37.81 11.03 -45.31
CA GLN A 63 -38.62 10.35 -46.32
C GLN A 63 -38.08 8.95 -46.67
N LEU A 64 -36.76 8.79 -46.61
CA LEU A 64 -36.09 7.53 -46.92
C LEU A 64 -35.87 6.62 -45.69
N ASN A 65 -36.41 6.99 -44.52
CA ASN A 65 -36.20 6.30 -43.24
C ASN A 65 -34.72 6.01 -42.92
N LYS A 66 -33.83 6.94 -43.28
CA LYS A 66 -32.37 6.80 -43.09
C LYS A 66 -31.92 7.22 -41.69
N PHE A 67 -32.82 7.64 -40.82
CA PHE A 67 -32.54 7.91 -39.40
C PHE A 67 -32.64 6.67 -38.52
N ASP A 68 -33.28 5.61 -39.03
CA ASP A 68 -33.45 4.35 -38.32
C ASP A 68 -32.20 3.47 -38.45
N HIS A 69 -32.06 2.49 -37.56
CA HIS A 69 -31.01 1.48 -37.66
C HIS A 69 -31.04 0.82 -39.06
N PRO A 70 -29.90 0.61 -39.74
CA PRO A 70 -28.52 0.63 -39.22
C PRO A 70 -27.70 1.89 -39.55
N TYR A 71 -28.35 2.97 -40.00
CA TYR A 71 -27.64 4.15 -40.48
C TYR A 71 -27.13 5.02 -39.32
N ARG A 72 -25.93 5.59 -39.49
CA ARG A 72 -25.32 6.52 -38.52
C ARG A 72 -25.30 7.93 -39.06
N TRP A 73 -25.64 8.89 -38.22
CA TRP A 73 -25.58 10.32 -38.53
C TRP A 73 -24.70 11.06 -37.54
N LEU A 74 -23.82 11.90 -38.07
CA LEU A 74 -23.01 12.82 -37.30
C LEU A 74 -23.30 14.22 -37.82
N ILE A 75 -24.07 14.96 -37.05
CA ILE A 75 -24.53 16.31 -37.38
C ILE A 75 -23.66 17.29 -36.61
N TRP A 76 -22.96 18.14 -37.35
CA TRP A 76 -22.00 19.10 -36.82
C TRP A 76 -22.45 20.52 -37.14
N GLY A 77 -22.25 21.46 -36.22
CA GLY A 77 -22.47 22.89 -36.48
C GLY A 77 -23.12 23.59 -35.30
N GLN A 78 -23.34 24.90 -35.39
CA GLN A 78 -24.14 25.62 -34.40
C GLN A 78 -25.60 25.24 -34.62
N THR A 79 -26.04 24.18 -33.95
CA THR A 79 -27.36 23.62 -34.17
C THR A 79 -28.39 24.30 -33.28
N ASP A 80 -29.45 24.84 -33.89
CA ASP A 80 -30.64 25.23 -33.14
C ASP A 80 -31.57 24.01 -33.01
N ARG A 81 -31.97 23.69 -31.79
CA ARG A 81 -32.79 22.51 -31.49
C ARG A 81 -34.15 22.56 -32.17
N ASP A 82 -34.62 23.75 -32.48
CA ASP A 82 -35.88 23.96 -33.17
C ASP A 82 -35.90 23.34 -34.57
N GLN A 83 -34.76 23.32 -35.27
CA GLN A 83 -34.64 22.71 -36.61
C GLN A 83 -34.93 21.21 -36.59
N PHE A 84 -34.63 20.55 -35.46
CA PHE A 84 -34.81 19.11 -35.37
C PHE A 84 -36.21 18.70 -34.93
N LYS A 85 -37.01 19.60 -34.34
CA LYS A 85 -38.32 19.27 -33.74
C LYS A 85 -39.29 18.59 -34.71
N GLN A 86 -39.14 18.79 -36.01
CA GLN A 86 -39.97 18.14 -37.05
C GLN A 86 -39.56 16.70 -37.40
N PHE A 87 -38.37 16.26 -36.97
CA PHE A 87 -37.86 14.91 -37.23
C PHE A 87 -38.14 14.01 -36.03
N TYR A 88 -38.49 12.76 -36.32
CA TYR A 88 -38.64 11.72 -35.31
C TYR A 88 -37.42 10.82 -35.35
N PHE A 89 -36.57 10.97 -34.34
CA PHE A 89 -35.37 10.15 -34.16
C PHE A 89 -35.70 9.05 -33.17
N ARG A 90 -35.67 7.79 -33.63
CA ARG A 90 -35.95 6.65 -32.75
C ARG A 90 -34.77 6.35 -31.83
N LEU A 91 -35.03 5.63 -30.74
CA LEU A 91 -34.01 5.19 -29.79
C LEU A 91 -32.91 4.33 -30.45
N ASP A 92 -33.27 3.51 -31.44
CA ASP A 92 -32.35 2.66 -32.20
C ASP A 92 -31.58 3.42 -33.29
N GLY A 93 -31.96 4.67 -33.57
CA GLY A 93 -31.26 5.56 -34.49
C GLY A 93 -29.95 6.06 -33.88
N GLN A 94 -28.84 5.92 -34.63
CA GLN A 94 -27.52 6.35 -34.18
C GLN A 94 -27.21 7.77 -34.66
N ILE A 95 -27.80 8.76 -33.99
CA ILE A 95 -27.72 10.17 -34.37
C ILE A 95 -26.95 10.96 -33.32
N PHE A 96 -25.80 11.50 -33.72
CA PHE A 96 -24.92 12.25 -32.85
C PHE A 96 -24.86 13.71 -33.29
N ILE A 97 -25.21 14.63 -32.39
CA ILE A 97 -25.03 16.07 -32.57
C ILE A 97 -23.71 16.47 -31.93
N ILE A 98 -22.93 17.28 -32.63
CA ILE A 98 -21.69 17.84 -32.13
C ILE A 98 -21.74 19.35 -32.12
N ASP A 99 -21.78 19.89 -30.91
CA ASP A 99 -21.76 21.33 -30.66
C ASP A 99 -20.40 21.79 -30.15
N LYS A 100 -20.02 23.02 -30.51
CA LYS A 100 -18.81 23.65 -29.97
C LYS A 100 -19.10 24.21 -28.59
N THR A 101 -18.32 23.82 -27.58
CA THR A 101 -18.56 24.26 -26.20
C THR A 101 -18.07 25.71 -26.04
N GLU A 102 -18.94 26.64 -25.62
CA GLU A 102 -18.57 28.05 -25.38
C GLU A 102 -17.74 28.24 -24.09
N LYS A 103 -17.78 27.28 -23.17
CA LYS A 103 -17.11 27.35 -21.86
C LYS A 103 -15.63 26.96 -21.94
N GLY A 104 -14.78 27.95 -22.22
CA GLY A 104 -13.46 28.12 -21.59
C GLY A 104 -12.24 27.38 -22.17
N ILE A 105 -12.41 26.28 -22.92
CA ILE A 105 -11.25 25.55 -23.48
C ILE A 105 -11.35 25.54 -25.00
N LYS A 106 -10.40 26.18 -25.69
CA LYS A 106 -10.33 26.13 -27.17
C LYS A 106 -10.22 24.67 -27.62
N GLY A 107 -11.24 24.19 -28.35
CA GLY A 107 -11.24 22.87 -29.00
C GLY A 107 -12.04 21.78 -28.29
N THR A 108 -12.85 22.09 -27.27
CA THR A 108 -13.76 21.11 -26.67
C THR A 108 -15.10 21.06 -27.40
N TYR A 109 -15.47 19.86 -27.84
CA TYR A 109 -16.74 19.58 -28.50
C TYR A 109 -17.65 18.76 -27.60
N ARG A 110 -18.93 19.12 -27.56
CA ARG A 110 -19.96 18.39 -26.84
C ARG A 110 -20.65 17.46 -27.83
N ILE A 111 -20.52 16.15 -27.61
CA ILE A 111 -21.18 15.13 -28.41
C ILE A 111 -22.41 14.64 -27.65
N GLN A 112 -23.57 14.69 -28.28
CA GLN A 112 -24.85 14.26 -27.71
C GLN A 112 -25.51 13.25 -28.64
N SER A 113 -25.91 12.10 -28.10
CA SER A 113 -26.89 11.24 -28.77
C SER A 113 -28.28 11.76 -28.45
N ILE A 114 -29.11 11.96 -29.49
CA ILE A 114 -30.47 12.46 -29.33
C ILE A 114 -31.50 11.49 -29.92
N TYR A 115 -32.63 11.36 -29.23
CA TYR A 115 -33.77 10.60 -29.73
C TYR A 115 -35.09 11.18 -29.16
N LYS A 116 -36.22 10.68 -29.65
CA LYS A 116 -37.57 11.02 -29.22
C LYS A 116 -38.33 9.77 -28.78
N THR A 117 -39.12 9.90 -27.72
CA THR A 117 -39.91 8.79 -27.16
C THR A 117 -41.12 8.45 -28.02
N SER A 118 -41.73 9.47 -28.65
CA SER A 118 -42.85 9.31 -29.57
C SER A 118 -42.74 10.28 -30.74
N ASN A 119 -43.41 9.97 -31.84
CA ASN A 119 -43.44 10.85 -33.02
C ASN A 119 -44.01 12.24 -32.68
N GLU A 120 -44.91 12.31 -31.71
CA GLU A 120 -45.59 13.54 -31.25
C GLU A 120 -44.79 14.31 -30.20
N SER A 121 -43.72 13.72 -29.64
CA SER A 121 -42.91 14.39 -28.62
C SER A 121 -42.09 15.55 -29.22
N MET A 122 -42.23 16.72 -28.61
CA MET A 122 -41.48 17.94 -28.94
C MET A 122 -40.14 18.03 -28.20
N GLU A 123 -39.96 17.22 -27.16
CA GLU A 123 -38.73 17.16 -26.38
C GLU A 123 -37.78 16.08 -26.90
N PHE A 124 -36.49 16.42 -27.00
CA PHE A 124 -35.44 15.47 -27.26
C PHE A 124 -34.93 14.88 -25.94
N MET A 125 -34.74 13.56 -25.95
CA MET A 125 -33.99 12.89 -24.91
C MET A 125 -32.53 12.77 -25.32
N GLU A 126 -31.63 13.10 -24.40
CA GLU A 126 -30.19 13.02 -24.58
C GLU A 126 -29.61 11.94 -23.68
N ASN A 127 -28.62 11.21 -24.20
CA ASN A 127 -27.66 10.41 -23.43
C ASN A 127 -28.29 9.69 -22.22
N ASP A 128 -29.09 8.67 -22.52
CA ASP A 128 -29.98 8.06 -21.53
C ASP A 128 -29.23 7.33 -20.40
N ILE A 129 -28.17 6.61 -20.75
CA ILE A 129 -27.34 5.83 -19.83
C ILE A 129 -25.94 6.47 -19.79
N GLY A 130 -25.45 6.70 -18.58
CA GLY A 130 -24.09 7.14 -18.32
C GLY A 130 -23.15 5.98 -17.98
N THR A 131 -21.85 6.24 -18.04
CA THR A 131 -20.81 5.32 -17.56
C THR A 131 -20.95 5.09 -16.06
N ALA A 132 -20.43 3.96 -15.57
CA ALA A 132 -20.38 3.69 -14.14
C ALA A 132 -19.65 4.81 -13.39
N ALA A 133 -20.28 5.32 -12.33
CA ALA A 133 -19.80 6.44 -11.55
C ALA A 133 -19.93 6.14 -10.07
N PHE A 134 -18.99 6.64 -9.26
CA PHE A 134 -19.12 6.56 -7.81
C PHE A 134 -20.34 7.36 -7.33
N PHE A 135 -20.97 6.83 -6.28
CA PHE A 135 -22.09 7.45 -5.63
C PHE A 135 -21.62 8.70 -4.87
N THR A 136 -22.20 9.87 -5.18
CA THR A 136 -21.88 11.15 -4.52
C THR A 136 -23.16 11.96 -4.35
N ILE A 137 -23.29 12.66 -3.22
CA ILE A 137 -24.53 13.37 -2.87
C ILE A 137 -24.90 14.44 -3.91
N ASP A 138 -23.90 15.18 -4.39
CA ASP A 138 -24.08 16.26 -5.38
C ASP A 138 -24.63 15.75 -6.72
N ARG A 139 -24.50 14.44 -6.99
CA ARG A 139 -24.99 13.80 -8.21
C ARG A 139 -26.38 13.19 -8.05
N ILE A 140 -26.85 12.95 -6.82
CA ILE A 140 -28.16 12.32 -6.57
C ILE A 140 -29.31 13.18 -7.12
N ASP A 141 -29.16 14.50 -7.13
CA ASP A 141 -30.19 15.40 -7.64
C ASP A 141 -30.21 15.47 -9.18
N ILE A 142 -29.08 15.15 -9.82
CA ILE A 142 -28.85 15.34 -11.26
C ILE A 142 -29.04 14.03 -12.04
N ILE A 143 -28.53 12.93 -11.50
CA ILE A 143 -28.55 11.60 -12.12
C ILE A 143 -29.17 10.57 -11.19
N GLU A 144 -29.59 9.45 -11.75
CA GLU A 144 -30.18 8.36 -11.00
C GLU A 144 -29.28 7.13 -11.09
N TYR A 145 -29.01 6.49 -9.95
CA TYR A 145 -28.18 5.30 -9.87
C TYR A 145 -29.07 4.05 -9.88
N ILE A 146 -28.75 3.07 -10.73
CA ILE A 146 -29.61 1.89 -10.97
C ILE A 146 -29.07 0.60 -10.37
N ALA A 147 -27.81 0.25 -10.64
CA ALA A 147 -27.19 -0.95 -10.09
C ALA A 147 -25.65 -0.80 -10.01
N PRO A 148 -25.00 -1.50 -9.07
CA PRO A 148 -23.53 -1.56 -9.00
C PRO A 148 -22.96 -2.31 -10.19
N SER A 149 -21.88 -1.80 -10.78
CA SER A 149 -21.29 -2.38 -12.01
C SER A 149 -20.28 -3.48 -11.72
N ALA A 150 -19.34 -3.25 -10.80
CA ALA A 150 -18.35 -4.22 -10.37
C ALA A 150 -17.71 -3.73 -9.06
N PRO A 151 -17.29 -4.64 -8.16
CA PRO A 151 -16.61 -4.24 -6.94
C PRO A 151 -15.25 -3.62 -7.27
N THR A 152 -14.97 -2.42 -6.75
CA THR A 152 -13.63 -1.81 -6.82
C THR A 152 -12.98 -1.82 -5.46
N HIS A 153 -11.80 -2.42 -5.38
CA HIS A 153 -11.01 -2.48 -4.16
C HIS A 153 -9.82 -1.56 -4.31
N ILE A 154 -9.87 -0.39 -3.68
CA ILE A 154 -8.77 0.57 -3.69
C ILE A 154 -8.14 0.56 -2.30
N ARG A 155 -6.87 0.17 -2.22
CA ARG A 155 -6.18 -0.05 -0.95
C ARG A 155 -4.73 0.38 -1.07
N PHE A 156 -4.10 0.67 0.07
CA PHE A 156 -2.64 0.77 0.12
C PHE A 156 -2.04 -0.62 -0.04
N LEU A 157 -1.18 -0.77 -1.02
CA LEU A 157 -0.47 -1.99 -1.35
C LEU A 157 1.03 -1.80 -1.09
N PHE A 158 1.63 -2.70 -0.33
CA PHE A 158 3.05 -2.62 0.04
C PHE A 158 3.64 -3.99 0.30
N ARG A 159 4.98 -4.05 0.40
CA ARG A 159 5.70 -5.22 0.89
C ARG A 159 5.99 -5.07 2.38
N ALA A 160 5.70 -6.10 3.16
CA ALA A 160 6.02 -6.12 4.59
C ALA A 160 7.53 -5.92 4.80
N PRO A 161 7.96 -5.00 5.68
CA PRO A 161 9.38 -4.83 5.97
C PRO A 161 9.95 -6.06 6.70
N PRO A 162 11.28 -6.29 6.64
CA PRO A 162 11.92 -7.34 7.42
C PRO A 162 11.81 -7.01 8.92
N LEU A 163 11.78 -8.05 9.78
CA LEU A 163 11.60 -7.88 11.23
C LEU A 163 12.73 -7.07 11.87
N SER A 164 13.95 -7.20 11.35
CA SER A 164 15.15 -6.44 11.75
C SER A 164 15.01 -4.93 11.69
N TYR A 165 14.10 -4.42 10.86
CA TYR A 165 13.85 -2.99 10.75
C TYR A 165 13.05 -2.43 11.93
N VAL A 166 12.21 -3.26 12.54
CA VAL A 166 11.25 -2.84 13.57
C VAL A 166 11.76 -3.19 14.97
N SER A 167 12.46 -4.30 15.11
CA SER A 167 12.95 -4.80 16.40
C SER A 167 14.38 -5.33 16.31
N ASN A 168 15.08 -5.34 17.45
CA ASN A 168 16.43 -5.89 17.53
C ASN A 168 16.38 -7.42 17.42
N VAL A 169 16.80 -7.96 16.28
CA VAL A 169 16.78 -9.40 15.96
C VAL A 169 17.43 -10.26 17.05
N PHE A 170 18.44 -9.74 17.76
CA PHE A 170 19.19 -10.50 18.75
C PHE A 170 18.46 -10.72 20.08
N THR A 171 17.40 -9.97 20.39
CA THR A 171 16.62 -10.16 21.64
C THR A 171 15.39 -11.04 21.47
N LEU A 172 14.91 -11.23 20.23
CA LEU A 172 13.74 -12.04 19.89
C LEU A 172 13.89 -13.58 19.93
N PRO A 173 15.09 -14.21 19.82
CA PRO A 173 15.18 -15.67 19.68
C PRO A 173 14.68 -16.44 20.90
N PHE A 174 14.69 -15.79 22.07
CA PHE A 174 14.24 -16.35 23.32
C PHE A 174 13.09 -15.53 23.90
N ASP A 175 12.11 -16.24 24.44
CA ASP A 175 11.06 -15.64 25.26
C ASP A 175 11.67 -15.01 26.52
N SER A 176 10.98 -14.03 27.10
CA SER A 176 11.35 -13.40 28.36
C SER A 176 11.60 -14.44 29.47
N TYR A 177 10.80 -15.51 29.53
CA TYR A 177 11.00 -16.58 30.52
C TYR A 177 12.30 -17.37 30.30
N VAL A 178 12.68 -17.60 29.03
CA VAL A 178 13.93 -18.29 28.70
C VAL A 178 15.13 -17.38 29.01
N TRP A 179 15.00 -16.07 28.77
CA TRP A 179 16.00 -15.09 29.21
C TRP A 179 16.17 -15.08 30.73
N TYR A 180 15.09 -15.06 31.51
CA TYR A 180 15.18 -15.18 32.97
C TYR A 180 15.82 -16.50 33.40
N GLY A 181 15.52 -17.60 32.70
CA GLY A 181 16.19 -18.89 32.88
C GLY A 181 17.70 -18.81 32.64
N CYS A 182 18.15 -18.12 31.60
CA CYS A 182 19.57 -17.91 31.31
C CYS A 182 20.25 -17.05 32.38
N PHE A 183 19.60 -15.97 32.82
CA PHE A 183 20.10 -15.12 33.91
C PHE A 183 20.18 -15.84 35.26
N GLY A 184 19.42 -16.93 35.46
CA GLY A 184 19.55 -17.82 36.60
C GLY A 184 20.61 -18.92 36.41
N LEU A 185 20.63 -19.56 35.24
CA LEU A 185 21.51 -20.68 34.93
C LEU A 185 22.99 -20.28 34.90
N ILE A 186 23.33 -19.15 34.25
CA ILE A 186 24.73 -18.71 34.12
C ILE A 186 25.36 -18.47 35.51
N PRO A 187 24.81 -17.62 36.40
CA PRO A 187 25.39 -17.45 37.73
C PRO A 187 25.42 -18.72 38.58
N LEU A 188 24.46 -19.63 38.38
CA LEU A 188 24.44 -20.92 39.08
C LEU A 188 25.60 -21.81 38.63
N VAL A 189 25.88 -21.86 37.33
CA VAL A 189 27.03 -22.58 36.75
C VAL A 189 28.33 -21.93 37.21
N PHE A 190 28.44 -20.60 37.16
CA PHE A 190 29.57 -19.85 37.70
C PHE A 190 29.87 -20.24 39.15
N LEU A 191 28.85 -20.23 40.01
CA LEU A 191 29.00 -20.55 41.43
C LEU A 191 29.43 -22.00 41.64
N ALA A 192 28.85 -22.94 40.89
CA ALA A 192 29.22 -24.36 40.97
C ALA A 192 30.68 -24.58 40.58
N VAL A 193 31.12 -24.02 39.43
CA VAL A 193 32.51 -24.11 38.98
C VAL A 193 33.45 -23.40 39.95
N TYR A 194 33.08 -22.22 40.44
CA TYR A 194 33.88 -21.47 41.42
C TYR A 194 34.08 -22.24 42.72
N ILE A 195 33.04 -22.91 43.24
CA ILE A 195 33.14 -23.77 44.42
C ILE A 195 34.05 -24.97 44.14
N ILE A 196 33.89 -25.63 42.99
CA ILE A 196 34.74 -26.78 42.61
C ILE A 196 36.21 -26.35 42.52
N VAL A 197 36.52 -25.23 41.87
CA VAL A 197 37.89 -24.72 41.73
C VAL A 197 38.46 -24.29 43.08
N LYS A 198 37.65 -23.66 43.94
CA LYS A 198 38.07 -23.32 45.31
C LYS A 198 38.36 -24.56 46.16
N TRP A 199 37.53 -25.60 46.03
CA TRP A 199 37.71 -26.86 46.74
C TRP A 199 38.94 -27.62 46.23
N GLU A 200 39.15 -27.65 44.92
CA GLU A 200 40.33 -28.22 44.26
C GLU A 200 41.62 -27.55 44.77
N TRP A 201 41.61 -26.22 44.99
CA TRP A 201 42.75 -25.50 45.59
C TRP A 201 42.86 -25.64 47.12
N TYR A 202 41.81 -26.08 47.80
CA TYR A 202 41.84 -26.37 49.24
C TYR A 202 42.41 -27.76 49.53
N ASP A 203 42.22 -28.74 48.64
CA ASP A 203 42.73 -30.10 48.80
C ASP A 203 44.27 -30.13 48.82
N PRO A 204 44.90 -30.54 49.93
CA PRO A 204 46.37 -30.58 50.04
C PRO A 204 47.00 -31.54 49.02
N VAL A 205 46.31 -32.63 48.66
CA VAL A 205 46.81 -33.63 47.68
C VAL A 205 46.91 -33.01 46.29
N PHE A 206 45.93 -32.19 45.93
CA PHE A 206 45.91 -31.49 44.64
C PHE A 206 47.03 -30.44 44.56
N LYS A 207 47.24 -29.68 45.63
CA LYS A 207 48.29 -28.65 45.68
C LYS A 207 49.70 -29.23 45.52
N GLU A 208 49.94 -30.40 46.11
CA GLU A 208 51.20 -31.13 45.98
C GLU A 208 51.39 -31.71 44.57
N THR A 209 50.34 -32.33 44.00
CA THR A 209 50.33 -32.88 42.63
C THR A 209 50.56 -31.80 41.56
N VAL A 210 49.98 -30.61 41.73
CA VAL A 210 50.17 -29.47 40.82
C VAL A 210 51.57 -28.87 40.94
N ALA A 211 52.14 -28.82 42.15
CA ALA A 211 53.50 -28.34 42.35
C ALA A 211 54.55 -29.27 41.69
N GLU A 212 54.31 -30.58 41.67
CA GLU A 212 55.16 -31.56 40.99
C GLU A 212 55.03 -31.55 39.46
N THR A 213 53.85 -31.21 38.93
CA THR A 213 53.53 -31.30 37.49
C THR A 213 53.99 -30.06 36.67
N HIS A 214 54.89 -29.24 37.23
CA HIS A 214 55.24 -27.92 36.69
C HIS A 214 55.98 -27.90 35.32
N SER A 215 56.13 -29.03 34.62
CA SER A 215 57.00 -29.10 33.43
C SER A 215 56.34 -29.16 32.04
N ASN A 216 55.12 -29.68 31.78
CA ASN A 216 54.77 -29.92 30.34
C ASN A 216 53.29 -29.93 29.88
N THR A 217 52.27 -29.47 30.62
CA THR A 217 50.92 -29.32 29.99
C THR A 217 49.97 -28.40 30.74
N ILE A 218 49.32 -27.48 30.00
CA ILE A 218 48.13 -26.62 30.30
C ILE A 218 48.00 -26.13 31.76
N MET A 219 48.10 -24.82 31.96
CA MET A 219 48.02 -24.17 33.29
C MET A 219 46.70 -24.53 34.02
N PRO A 220 46.76 -24.97 35.30
CA PRO A 220 45.55 -25.25 36.07
C PRO A 220 44.80 -23.94 36.35
N LEU A 221 43.47 -24.00 36.32
CA LEU A 221 42.63 -22.84 36.58
C LEU A 221 42.86 -22.29 37.99
N ARG A 222 43.15 -20.99 38.09
CA ARG A 222 43.37 -20.30 39.37
C ARG A 222 42.03 -19.99 40.05
N PRO A 223 41.99 -19.95 41.39
CA PRO A 223 40.76 -19.73 42.14
C PRO A 223 40.43 -18.23 42.26
N GLY A 224 40.56 -17.50 41.14
CA GLY A 224 40.25 -16.10 40.97
C GLY A 224 38.86 -15.91 40.35
N PHE A 225 38.14 -14.86 40.77
CA PHE A 225 36.82 -14.53 40.21
C PHE A 225 36.90 -14.31 38.69
N PHE A 226 37.88 -13.52 38.23
CA PHE A 226 38.05 -13.20 36.81
C PHE A 226 38.51 -14.39 35.98
N ASP A 227 39.37 -15.27 36.53
CA ASP A 227 39.85 -16.46 35.80
C ASP A 227 38.70 -17.43 35.52
N VAL A 228 37.85 -17.67 36.52
CA VAL A 228 36.64 -18.50 36.36
C VAL A 228 35.61 -17.82 35.45
N LEU A 229 35.49 -16.48 35.52
CA LEU A 229 34.57 -15.73 34.67
C LEU A 229 34.99 -15.80 33.18
N VAL A 230 36.28 -15.63 32.88
CA VAL A 230 36.81 -15.78 31.53
C VAL A 230 36.61 -17.22 31.05
N MET A 231 36.77 -18.20 31.94
CA MET A 231 36.51 -19.59 31.60
C MET A 231 35.05 -19.79 31.17
N GLU A 232 34.11 -19.30 31.97
CA GLU A 232 32.69 -19.43 31.72
C GLU A 232 32.24 -18.66 30.47
N LEU A 233 32.75 -17.44 30.26
CA LEU A 233 32.51 -16.68 29.04
C LEU A 233 33.00 -17.44 27.81
N GLY A 234 34.18 -18.07 27.87
CA GLY A 234 34.70 -18.94 26.82
C GLY A 234 33.81 -20.15 26.53
N ALA A 235 33.11 -20.67 27.55
CA ALA A 235 32.12 -21.74 27.40
C ALA A 235 30.81 -21.26 26.77
N ILE A 236 30.31 -20.09 27.15
CA ILE A 236 29.11 -19.47 26.55
C ILE A 236 29.36 -19.13 25.07
N THR A 237 30.53 -18.59 24.74
CA THR A 237 30.88 -18.20 23.36
C THR A 237 31.43 -19.36 22.50
N GLN A 238 31.50 -20.57 23.04
CA GLN A 238 32.07 -21.76 22.37
C GLN A 238 33.52 -21.59 21.87
N GLN A 239 34.33 -20.75 22.53
CA GLN A 239 35.71 -20.47 22.12
C GLN A 239 36.74 -21.34 22.87
N GLY A 240 36.35 -21.98 23.97
CA GLY A 240 37.28 -22.71 24.83
C GLY A 240 38.20 -21.78 25.62
N THR A 241 39.01 -22.34 26.52
CA THR A 241 39.81 -21.57 27.48
C THR A 241 41.18 -22.23 27.65
N ASP A 242 42.23 -21.42 27.80
CA ASP A 242 43.61 -21.95 27.94
C ASP A 242 43.88 -22.54 29.34
N THR A 243 42.97 -22.34 30.28
CA THR A 243 43.03 -22.84 31.65
C THR A 243 41.79 -23.66 31.96
N GLU A 244 41.97 -24.84 32.56
CA GLU A 244 40.90 -25.78 32.87
C GLU A 244 41.08 -26.41 34.27
N PRO A 245 39.99 -26.85 34.92
CA PRO A 245 40.05 -27.65 36.13
C PRO A 245 40.71 -29.01 35.87
N LYS A 246 41.59 -29.47 36.76
CA LYS A 246 42.34 -30.73 36.59
C LYS A 246 41.74 -31.88 37.38
N SER A 247 41.00 -31.61 38.45
CA SER A 247 40.27 -32.61 39.25
C SER A 247 39.27 -33.39 38.40
N VAL A 248 39.01 -34.66 38.78
CA VAL A 248 38.01 -35.51 38.08
C VAL A 248 36.62 -34.87 38.13
N SER A 249 36.25 -34.31 39.30
CA SER A 249 34.99 -33.58 39.48
C SER A 249 34.92 -32.33 38.61
N GLY A 250 36.00 -31.54 38.55
CA GLY A 250 36.09 -30.34 37.71
C GLY A 250 36.01 -30.65 36.21
N ARG A 251 36.64 -31.73 35.74
CA ARG A 251 36.53 -32.17 34.34
C ARG A 251 35.12 -32.61 33.99
N ILE A 252 34.47 -33.39 34.86
CA ILE A 252 33.09 -33.81 34.65
C ILE A 252 32.17 -32.57 34.60
N ALA A 253 32.29 -31.66 35.56
CA ALA A 253 31.51 -30.43 35.59
C ALA A 253 31.73 -29.57 34.34
N THR A 254 32.99 -29.44 33.89
CA THR A 254 33.35 -28.70 32.67
C THR A 254 32.69 -29.29 31.43
N VAL A 255 32.69 -30.63 31.28
CA VAL A 255 32.01 -31.32 30.17
C VAL A 255 30.50 -31.03 30.18
N PHE A 256 29.84 -31.15 31.34
CA PHE A 256 28.42 -30.84 31.46
C PHE A 256 28.09 -29.37 31.18
N THR A 257 28.93 -28.45 31.65
CA THR A 257 28.81 -27.01 31.38
C THR A 257 28.92 -26.72 29.87
N PHE A 258 29.92 -27.27 29.19
CA PHE A 258 30.07 -27.09 27.74
C PHE A 258 28.89 -27.67 26.96
N ILE A 259 28.40 -28.87 27.32
CA ILE A 259 27.22 -29.47 26.66
C ILE A 259 25.97 -28.59 26.88
N ALA A 260 25.74 -28.10 28.10
CA ALA A 260 24.60 -27.25 28.41
C ALA A 260 24.62 -25.94 27.59
N PHE A 261 25.76 -25.24 27.57
CA PHE A 261 25.90 -24.01 26.78
C PHE A 261 25.93 -24.28 25.26
N MET A 262 26.39 -25.45 24.81
CA MET A 262 26.29 -25.84 23.41
C MET A 262 24.83 -25.93 22.96
N PHE A 263 23.96 -26.59 23.72
CA PHE A 263 22.52 -26.65 23.41
C PHE A 263 21.87 -25.27 23.43
N LEU A 264 22.22 -24.43 24.40
CA LEU A 264 21.68 -23.06 24.47
C LEU A 264 22.10 -22.22 23.25
N TYR A 265 23.37 -22.24 22.89
CA TYR A 265 23.90 -21.51 21.73
C TYR A 265 23.30 -22.01 20.42
N THR A 266 23.23 -23.33 20.23
CA THR A 266 22.66 -23.92 19.00
C THR A 266 21.17 -23.58 18.83
N ALA A 267 20.39 -23.59 19.92
CA ALA A 267 19.01 -23.13 19.91
C ALA A 267 18.90 -21.64 19.56
N TYR A 268 19.74 -20.79 20.18
CA TYR A 268 19.79 -19.35 19.89
C TYR A 268 20.14 -19.06 18.42
N ALA A 269 21.19 -19.69 17.91
CA ALA A 269 21.67 -19.51 16.55
C ALA A 269 20.64 -19.98 15.51
N ALA A 270 20.00 -21.13 15.72
CA ALA A 270 18.96 -21.64 14.83
C ALA A 270 17.76 -20.67 14.75
N ASN A 271 17.32 -20.14 15.89
CA ASN A 271 16.20 -19.21 15.95
C ASN A 271 16.51 -17.86 15.30
N ILE A 272 17.73 -17.33 15.42
CA ILE A 272 18.13 -16.10 14.70
C ILE A 272 17.98 -16.29 13.20
N VAL A 273 18.49 -17.40 12.65
CA VAL A 273 18.44 -17.66 11.21
C VAL A 273 16.98 -17.75 10.73
N ALA A 274 16.11 -18.42 11.50
CA ALA A 274 14.70 -18.51 11.18
C ALA A 274 14.01 -17.12 11.21
N ILE A 275 14.34 -16.29 12.20
CA ILE A 275 13.75 -14.95 12.34
C ILE A 275 14.19 -14.01 11.21
N LEU A 276 15.46 -14.06 10.80
CA LEU A 276 15.97 -13.26 9.68
C LEU A 276 15.26 -13.56 8.35
N GLN A 277 14.72 -14.78 8.20
CA GLN A 277 13.96 -15.19 7.02
C GLN A 277 12.47 -14.83 7.12
N SER A 278 11.99 -14.44 8.30
CA SER A 278 10.59 -14.09 8.55
C SER A 278 10.31 -12.61 8.31
N THR A 279 9.12 -12.29 7.80
CA THR A 279 8.64 -10.92 7.61
C THR A 279 7.74 -10.48 8.76
N THR A 280 7.75 -9.19 9.10
CA THR A 280 6.92 -8.67 10.20
C THR A 280 5.42 -8.59 9.87
N GLU A 281 4.59 -8.76 10.90
CA GLU A 281 3.16 -8.42 10.89
C GLU A 281 2.81 -7.13 11.63
N SER A 282 3.78 -6.27 11.91
CA SER A 282 3.57 -5.10 12.77
C SER A 282 2.62 -4.04 12.19
N ILE A 283 2.45 -3.95 10.87
CA ILE A 283 1.59 -2.93 10.23
C ILE A 283 0.29 -3.59 9.79
N LYS A 284 -0.80 -3.40 10.55
CA LYS A 284 -2.13 -3.95 10.25
C LYS A 284 -3.17 -2.87 10.03
N THR A 285 -3.04 -1.74 10.72
CA THR A 285 -4.01 -0.65 10.70
C THR A 285 -3.50 0.55 9.93
N LEU A 286 -4.41 1.47 9.63
CA LEU A 286 -4.07 2.73 9.00
C LEU A 286 -3.20 3.62 9.91
N GLU A 287 -3.40 3.54 11.22
CA GLU A 287 -2.61 4.27 12.22
C GLU A 287 -1.17 3.76 12.27
N ASP A 288 -0.97 2.44 12.20
CA ASP A 288 0.37 1.84 12.11
C ASP A 288 1.08 2.33 10.84
N LEU A 289 0.34 2.47 9.73
CA LEU A 289 0.89 2.97 8.47
C LEU A 289 1.29 4.44 8.55
N LEU A 290 0.52 5.28 9.25
CA LEU A 290 0.83 6.69 9.50
C LEU A 290 2.13 6.85 10.29
N HIS A 291 2.28 6.11 11.39
CA HIS A 291 3.46 6.16 12.26
C HIS A 291 4.66 5.38 11.71
N SER A 292 4.45 4.52 10.72
CA SER A 292 5.54 3.80 10.06
C SER A 292 6.50 4.75 9.35
N ARG A 293 7.74 4.30 9.15
CA ARG A 293 8.75 4.99 8.32
C ARG A 293 8.56 4.76 6.81
N ILE A 294 7.49 4.05 6.42
CA ILE A 294 7.17 3.79 5.02
C ILE A 294 6.71 5.10 4.35
N SER A 295 7.14 5.28 3.11
CA SER A 295 6.73 6.39 2.25
C SER A 295 5.45 6.00 1.51
N LEU A 296 4.54 6.96 1.34
CA LEU A 296 3.23 6.72 0.73
C LEU A 296 3.14 7.43 -0.62
N GLY A 297 2.50 6.78 -1.59
CA GLY A 297 2.10 7.39 -2.85
C GLY A 297 0.71 6.94 -3.27
N VAL A 298 0.14 7.71 -4.19
CA VAL A 298 -1.21 7.51 -4.69
C VAL A 298 -1.18 7.47 -6.21
N GLU A 299 -1.97 6.58 -6.81
CA GLU A 299 -2.15 6.53 -8.25
C GLU A 299 -2.77 7.85 -8.78
N ASP A 300 -2.19 8.39 -9.85
CA ASP A 300 -2.64 9.65 -10.46
C ASP A 300 -3.91 9.46 -11.29
N ILE A 301 -5.05 9.38 -10.59
CA ILE A 301 -6.38 9.21 -11.18
C ILE A 301 -7.35 10.27 -10.65
N VAL A 302 -8.28 10.69 -11.51
CA VAL A 302 -9.20 11.82 -11.26
C VAL A 302 -9.94 11.69 -9.92
N TYR A 303 -10.44 10.50 -9.61
CA TYR A 303 -11.18 10.28 -8.38
C TYR A 303 -10.28 10.18 -7.13
N ALA A 304 -9.03 9.74 -7.25
CA ALA A 304 -8.11 9.75 -6.12
C ALA A 304 -7.83 11.19 -5.68
N HIS A 305 -7.61 12.12 -6.62
CA HIS A 305 -7.52 13.54 -6.29
C HIS A 305 -8.75 14.06 -5.57
N TYR A 306 -9.95 13.70 -6.06
CA TYR A 306 -11.21 14.11 -5.43
C TYR A 306 -11.31 13.61 -3.98
N TYR A 307 -11.13 12.32 -3.73
CA TYR A 307 -11.31 11.74 -2.40
C TYR A 307 -10.24 12.18 -1.39
N PHE A 308 -8.96 12.20 -1.79
CA PHE A 308 -7.88 12.66 -0.91
C PHE A 308 -7.94 14.17 -0.64
N GLN A 309 -8.39 14.99 -1.59
CA GLN A 309 -8.57 16.43 -1.37
C GLN A 309 -9.81 16.74 -0.52
N ILE A 310 -10.94 16.08 -0.78
CA ILE A 310 -12.20 16.36 -0.08
C ILE A 310 -12.21 15.85 1.36
N GLU A 311 -11.68 14.66 1.63
CA GLU A 311 -11.45 14.23 3.02
C GLU A 311 -10.45 15.16 3.74
N GLY A 312 -9.52 15.78 3.00
CA GLY A 312 -8.62 16.80 3.52
C GLY A 312 -9.27 18.16 3.81
N ILE A 313 -10.28 18.56 3.03
CA ILE A 313 -10.89 19.91 3.00
C ILE A 313 -12.15 20.02 3.89
N LEU A 314 -13.02 19.01 3.90
CA LEU A 314 -14.30 19.08 4.63
C LEU A 314 -14.14 19.14 6.17
N ASN A 315 -13.00 18.71 6.70
CA ASN A 315 -12.73 18.65 8.14
C ASN A 315 -12.03 19.90 8.69
N SER A 316 -12.37 21.07 8.15
CA SER A 316 -12.07 22.38 8.74
C SER A 316 -13.22 22.91 9.61
N ARG A 317 -14.37 22.21 9.67
CA ARG A 317 -15.49 22.58 10.54
C ARG A 317 -15.59 21.62 11.73
N PRO A 318 -15.61 22.12 12.98
CA PRO A 318 -15.90 21.29 14.13
C PRO A 318 -17.33 20.75 14.03
N LEU A 319 -17.53 19.46 14.31
CA LEU A 319 -18.84 18.83 14.42
C LEU A 319 -19.53 19.34 15.69
N THR A 320 -20.30 20.43 15.59
CA THR A 320 -21.21 20.85 16.66
C THR A 320 -22.55 20.13 16.52
N HIS A 321 -23.13 19.68 17.64
CA HIS A 321 -24.33 18.85 17.72
C HIS A 321 -25.62 19.42 17.09
N ILE A 322 -25.62 20.68 16.67
CA ILE A 322 -26.76 21.30 15.97
C ILE A 322 -26.20 22.26 14.92
N SER A 323 -26.10 21.80 13.67
CA SER A 323 -26.00 22.73 12.54
C SER A 323 -27.38 23.31 12.30
N ALA A 324 -27.64 24.51 12.82
CA ALA A 324 -28.90 25.25 12.64
C ALA A 324 -29.13 25.80 11.21
N ASN A 325 -28.46 25.21 10.21
CA ASN A 325 -28.52 25.65 8.82
C ASN A 325 -28.84 24.44 7.92
N PRO A 326 -29.89 24.51 7.07
CA PRO A 326 -30.27 23.42 6.15
C PRO A 326 -29.37 23.43 4.91
N SER A 327 -28.05 23.31 5.13
CA SER A 327 -27.07 23.07 4.06
C SER A 327 -26.81 21.56 3.99
N PRO A 328 -26.49 21.00 2.81
CA PRO A 328 -26.42 19.56 2.60
C PRO A 328 -25.43 18.91 3.58
N ILE A 329 -25.91 17.86 4.23
CA ILE A 329 -25.19 17.03 5.20
C ILE A 329 -23.87 16.54 4.58
N SER A 330 -22.78 16.57 5.35
CA SER A 330 -21.43 16.23 4.87
C SER A 330 -21.36 14.84 4.20
N PRO A 331 -20.69 14.70 3.05
CA PRO A 331 -20.51 13.44 2.34
C PRO A 331 -19.88 12.28 3.13
N ALA A 332 -19.13 12.57 4.21
CA ALA A 332 -18.38 11.58 4.99
C ALA A 332 -19.25 10.48 5.62
N TYR A 333 -20.50 10.78 5.98
CA TYR A 333 -21.43 9.78 6.53
C TYR A 333 -21.88 8.72 5.52
N PHE A 334 -21.75 8.99 4.21
CA PHE A 334 -22.29 8.15 3.14
C PHE A 334 -21.24 7.43 2.29
N LEU A 335 -19.95 7.72 2.49
CA LEU A 335 -18.83 6.94 1.91
C LEU A 335 -18.70 5.53 2.49
N ASN A 336 -19.60 5.14 3.39
CA ASN A 336 -19.66 3.84 4.02
C ASN A 336 -20.05 2.67 3.07
N GLY A 337 -20.10 2.87 1.74
CA GLY A 337 -20.28 1.78 0.77
C GLY A 337 -21.65 1.10 0.79
N TRP A 338 -22.68 1.77 1.32
CA TRP A 338 -24.03 1.19 1.43
C TRP A 338 -24.71 1.19 0.06
N SER A 339 -25.16 0.01 -0.36
CA SER A 339 -26.21 -0.12 -1.38
C SER A 339 -27.52 0.36 -0.76
N MET A 340 -27.94 1.60 -1.06
CA MET A 340 -29.37 1.95 -0.99
C MET A 340 -30.06 1.20 -2.14
N GLU A 341 -30.30 -0.09 -1.95
CA GLU A 341 -31.46 -0.69 -2.58
C GLU A 341 -32.62 0.20 -2.19
N SER A 342 -33.33 0.74 -3.19
CA SER A 342 -34.53 1.56 -3.02
C SER A 342 -35.30 1.11 -1.79
N VAL A 343 -35.13 1.83 -0.68
CA VAL A 343 -35.79 1.53 0.58
C VAL A 343 -37.24 1.97 0.34
N PRO A 344 -38.21 1.05 0.07
CA PRO A 344 -39.58 1.43 0.34
C PRO A 344 -39.61 1.83 1.81
N GLU A 345 -40.29 2.92 2.15
CA GLU A 345 -40.48 3.41 3.52
C GLU A 345 -40.53 2.24 4.52
N VAL A 346 -39.39 1.95 5.18
CA VAL A 346 -39.26 0.74 6.00
C VAL A 346 -40.00 1.04 7.29
N ASP A 347 -41.07 0.28 7.54
CA ASP A 347 -41.67 0.18 8.86
C ASP A 347 -40.59 -0.38 9.82
N LEU A 348 -40.10 0.48 10.71
CA LEU A 348 -38.97 0.22 11.60
C LEU A 348 -39.32 -0.71 12.77
N THR A 349 -40.49 -1.33 12.77
CA THR A 349 -40.97 -2.16 13.87
C THR A 349 -40.37 -3.57 13.88
N ASP A 350 -39.81 -4.06 12.77
CA ASP A 350 -39.39 -5.46 12.62
C ASP A 350 -37.93 -5.67 12.11
N ILE A 351 -36.98 -4.81 12.49
CA ILE A 351 -35.56 -5.04 12.14
C ILE A 351 -34.84 -5.88 13.21
N ASN A 352 -34.37 -7.05 12.78
CA ASN A 352 -33.50 -7.95 13.53
C ASN A 352 -32.23 -7.21 14.03
N SER A 353 -32.16 -6.96 15.35
CA SER A 353 -31.23 -6.03 16.01
C SER A 353 -29.73 -6.33 15.80
N GLY A 354 -29.38 -7.58 15.49
CA GLY A 354 -27.98 -7.98 15.27
C GLY A 354 -27.34 -7.36 14.03
N LYS A 355 -28.08 -7.25 12.92
CA LYS A 355 -27.56 -6.67 11.67
C LYS A 355 -27.35 -5.16 11.84
N LEU A 356 -28.33 -4.46 12.42
CA LEU A 356 -28.24 -3.03 12.69
C LEU A 356 -27.09 -2.67 13.66
N HIS A 357 -26.84 -3.48 14.69
CA HIS A 357 -25.70 -3.26 15.60
C HIS A 357 -24.35 -3.43 14.91
N GLN A 358 -24.17 -4.46 14.09
CA GLN A 358 -22.94 -4.65 13.32
C GLN A 358 -22.69 -3.46 12.37
N ASN A 359 -23.76 -2.96 11.77
CA ASN A 359 -23.74 -1.83 10.83
C ASN A 359 -23.38 -0.49 11.50
N LEU A 360 -23.91 -0.25 12.70
CA LEU A 360 -23.55 0.92 13.53
C LEU A 360 -22.09 0.84 14.00
N GLN A 361 -21.59 -0.36 14.25
CA GLN A 361 -20.20 -0.60 14.66
C GLN A 361 -19.21 -0.31 13.51
N GLU A 362 -19.55 -0.63 12.26
CA GLU A 362 -18.72 -0.28 11.10
C GLU A 362 -18.73 1.23 10.80
N SER A 363 -19.88 1.89 10.93
CA SER A 363 -20.01 3.35 10.75
C SER A 363 -19.26 4.14 11.85
N SER A 364 -19.33 3.70 13.11
CA SER A 364 -18.57 4.31 14.21
C SER A 364 -17.06 4.11 14.08
N ARG A 365 -16.61 2.97 13.53
CA ARG A 365 -15.19 2.74 13.23
C ARG A 365 -14.66 3.68 12.13
N PHE A 366 -15.45 3.93 11.09
CA PHE A 366 -15.05 4.80 9.97
C PHE A 366 -14.91 6.27 10.38
N THR A 367 -15.84 6.76 11.20
CA THR A 367 -15.77 8.11 11.79
C THR A 367 -14.60 8.26 12.76
N ALA A 368 -14.20 7.18 13.45
CA ALA A 368 -13.02 7.18 14.32
C ALA A 368 -11.67 7.23 13.57
N GLU A 369 -11.59 6.65 12.36
CA GLU A 369 -10.36 6.61 11.54
C GLU A 369 -10.16 7.86 10.64
N GLU A 370 -11.15 8.75 10.59
CA GLU A 370 -11.13 10.00 9.82
C GLU A 370 -9.95 10.97 10.11
N PRO A 371 -9.56 11.24 11.39
CA PRO A 371 -8.39 12.08 11.67
C PRO A 371 -7.08 11.45 11.16
N VAL A 372 -7.00 10.11 11.15
CA VAL A 372 -5.83 9.36 10.67
C VAL A 372 -5.68 9.51 9.16
N ARG A 373 -6.76 9.39 8.39
CA ARG A 373 -6.75 9.59 6.93
C ARG A 373 -6.28 10.98 6.55
N LYS A 374 -6.77 12.00 7.25
CA LYS A 374 -6.33 13.39 7.05
C LYS A 374 -4.84 13.56 7.35
N ALA A 375 -4.37 12.98 8.45
CA ALA A 375 -2.96 13.02 8.81
C ALA A 375 -2.10 12.32 7.74
N ILE A 376 -2.54 11.19 7.19
CA ILE A 376 -1.86 10.52 6.08
C ILE A 376 -1.77 11.42 4.85
N TYR A 377 -2.86 12.06 4.45
CA TYR A 377 -2.83 12.96 3.30
C TYR A 377 -1.86 14.12 3.51
N GLN A 378 -1.97 14.81 4.66
CA GLN A 378 -1.20 16.04 4.93
C GLN A 378 0.26 15.79 5.32
N GLN A 379 0.59 14.63 5.89
CA GLN A 379 1.96 14.34 6.36
C GLN A 379 2.75 13.50 5.36
N LYS A 380 2.10 12.59 4.62
CA LYS A 380 2.79 11.56 3.82
C LYS A 380 2.53 11.68 2.32
N VAL A 381 1.32 12.02 1.89
CA VAL A 381 0.95 12.07 0.46
C VAL A 381 1.25 13.45 -0.14
N ALA A 382 0.79 14.52 0.51
CA ALA A 382 0.96 15.90 0.05
C ALA A 382 1.40 16.82 1.21
N PRO A 383 2.64 16.67 1.72
CA PRO A 383 3.16 17.54 2.76
C PRO A 383 3.25 19.00 2.30
N LYS A 384 2.91 19.93 3.20
CA LYS A 384 2.94 21.37 2.92
C LYS A 384 4.35 21.79 2.48
N GLY A 385 4.48 22.29 1.26
CA GLY A 385 5.75 22.76 0.69
C GLY A 385 6.54 21.71 -0.09
N GLN A 386 6.05 20.47 -0.21
CA GLN A 386 6.62 19.44 -1.09
C GLN A 386 5.64 19.08 -2.22
N LYS A 387 6.16 18.47 -3.29
CA LYS A 387 5.34 17.96 -4.38
C LYS A 387 4.49 16.79 -3.87
N ALA A 388 3.20 16.78 -4.22
CA ALA A 388 2.33 15.67 -3.88
C ALA A 388 2.74 14.38 -4.61
N ASN A 389 2.69 13.26 -3.90
CA ASN A 389 3.13 11.94 -4.36
C ASN A 389 2.05 11.22 -5.18
N PHE A 390 1.54 11.89 -6.21
CA PHE A 390 0.73 11.26 -7.25
C PHE A 390 1.64 10.76 -8.38
N MET A 391 1.44 9.52 -8.80
CA MET A 391 2.28 8.88 -9.83
C MET A 391 1.52 7.84 -10.63
N ASP A 392 2.10 7.47 -11.78
CA ASP A 392 1.57 6.41 -12.62
C ASP A 392 1.67 5.04 -11.95
N ILE A 393 0.78 4.11 -12.33
CA ILE A 393 0.71 2.76 -11.77
C ILE A 393 2.04 2.01 -11.89
N TYR A 394 2.74 2.11 -13.04
CA TYR A 394 3.99 1.39 -13.23
C TYR A 394 5.11 1.96 -12.36
N GLU A 395 5.16 3.28 -12.22
CA GLU A 395 6.12 3.94 -11.33
C GLU A 395 5.86 3.57 -9.85
N GLY A 396 4.60 3.60 -9.43
CA GLY A 396 4.19 3.27 -8.06
C GLY A 396 4.50 1.81 -7.70
N ILE A 397 4.13 0.86 -8.57
CA ILE A 397 4.40 -0.57 -8.35
C ILE A 397 5.90 -0.88 -8.36
N SER A 398 6.69 -0.21 -9.21
CA SER A 398 8.16 -0.36 -9.19
C SER A 398 8.77 0.12 -7.86
N LYS A 399 8.24 1.20 -7.26
CA LYS A 399 8.66 1.62 -5.91
C LYS A 399 8.23 0.63 -4.83
N VAL A 400 7.04 0.04 -4.93
CA VAL A 400 6.61 -1.05 -4.02
C VAL A 400 7.56 -2.25 -4.13
N GLN A 401 8.04 -2.59 -5.32
CA GLN A 401 8.99 -3.68 -5.53
C GLN A 401 10.30 -3.44 -4.77
N LYS A 402 10.85 -2.21 -4.83
CA LYS A 402 12.06 -1.81 -4.10
C LYS A 402 11.92 -1.82 -2.57
N GLY A 403 10.68 -1.91 -2.06
CA GLY A 403 10.37 -1.95 -0.63
C GLY A 403 10.27 -0.58 0.02
N PHE A 404 9.83 -0.55 1.29
CA PHE A 404 9.62 0.67 2.10
C PHE A 404 8.73 1.75 1.48
N PHE A 405 7.87 1.36 0.55
CA PHE A 405 6.90 2.21 -0.11
C PHE A 405 5.53 1.51 -0.11
N ALA A 406 4.47 2.27 0.21
CA ALA A 406 3.10 1.82 0.07
C ALA A 406 2.37 2.67 -0.97
N PHE A 407 1.69 2.00 -1.89
CA PHE A 407 1.06 2.62 -3.04
C PHE A 407 -0.44 2.42 -3.00
N HIS A 408 -1.21 3.50 -3.04
CA HIS A 408 -2.66 3.46 -3.10
C HIS A 408 -3.12 3.32 -4.53
N VAL A 409 -3.68 2.15 -4.86
CA VAL A 409 -4.00 1.72 -6.23
C VAL A 409 -5.26 0.84 -6.22
N GLU A 410 -5.97 0.77 -7.34
CA GLU A 410 -6.95 -0.29 -7.54
C GLU A 410 -6.25 -1.66 -7.55
N LEU A 411 -6.68 -2.58 -6.69
CA LEU A 411 -6.02 -3.88 -6.52
C LEU A 411 -6.02 -4.72 -7.80
N SER A 412 -7.06 -4.64 -8.63
CA SER A 412 -7.15 -5.41 -9.86
C SER A 412 -6.05 -5.02 -10.86
N SER A 413 -5.89 -3.72 -11.12
CA SER A 413 -4.85 -3.22 -12.00
C SER A 413 -3.46 -3.41 -11.38
N GLY A 414 -3.31 -3.11 -10.08
CA GLY A 414 -2.06 -3.28 -9.34
C GLY A 414 -1.56 -4.74 -9.34
N TYR A 415 -2.45 -5.70 -9.06
CA TYR A 415 -2.08 -7.12 -9.06
C TYR A 415 -1.73 -7.64 -10.44
N LYS A 416 -2.36 -7.13 -11.50
CA LYS A 416 -1.96 -7.46 -12.86
C LYS A 416 -0.51 -7.06 -13.13
N VAL A 417 -0.14 -5.80 -12.83
CA VAL A 417 1.23 -5.32 -13.03
C VAL A 417 2.22 -6.12 -12.16
N ILE A 418 1.87 -6.42 -10.91
CA ILE A 418 2.71 -7.23 -10.01
C ILE A 418 2.89 -8.65 -10.54
N ALA A 419 1.83 -9.29 -11.05
CA ALA A 419 1.90 -10.63 -11.58
C ALA A 419 2.92 -10.73 -12.73
N ASP A 420 3.01 -9.67 -13.55
CA ASP A 420 3.90 -9.57 -14.70
C ASP A 420 5.34 -9.17 -14.33
N THR A 421 5.54 -8.40 -13.25
CA THR A 421 6.84 -7.77 -12.93
C THR A 421 7.58 -8.35 -11.71
N PHE A 422 6.87 -8.91 -10.73
CA PHE A 422 7.47 -9.36 -9.47
C PHE A 422 7.96 -10.79 -9.57
N GLN A 423 9.04 -11.08 -8.86
CA GLN A 423 9.50 -12.46 -8.64
C GLN A 423 8.65 -13.17 -7.57
N GLU A 424 8.69 -14.51 -7.53
CA GLU A 424 7.87 -15.31 -6.62
C GLU A 424 8.08 -14.95 -5.13
N ASN A 425 9.33 -14.78 -4.71
CA ASN A 425 9.70 -14.37 -3.35
C ASN A 425 9.16 -12.98 -2.97
N GLU A 426 9.04 -12.07 -3.95
CA GLU A 426 8.55 -10.71 -3.74
C GLU A 426 7.02 -10.68 -3.54
N LYS A 427 6.30 -11.58 -4.22
CA LYS A 427 4.84 -11.73 -4.11
C LYS A 427 4.42 -12.16 -2.70
N CYS A 428 5.23 -12.98 -2.03
CA CYS A 428 4.92 -13.52 -0.69
C CYS A 428 4.85 -12.42 0.39
N GLY A 429 5.58 -11.31 0.21
CA GLY A 429 5.60 -10.20 1.15
C GLY A 429 4.46 -9.18 0.97
N LEU A 430 3.58 -9.36 -0.01
CA LEU A 430 2.54 -8.38 -0.34
C LEU A 430 1.43 -8.31 0.72
N LYS A 431 1.25 -7.11 1.26
CA LYS A 431 0.19 -6.76 2.21
C LYS A 431 -0.62 -5.59 1.70
N THR A 432 -1.86 -5.53 2.15
CA THR A 432 -2.79 -4.46 1.83
C THR A 432 -3.42 -3.89 3.08
N ILE A 433 -3.62 -2.57 3.10
CA ILE A 433 -4.36 -1.86 4.15
C ILE A 433 -5.48 -1.08 3.47
N GLU A 434 -6.67 -1.22 4.03
CA GLU A 434 -7.85 -0.50 3.55
C GLU A 434 -7.75 0.97 3.94
N PHE A 435 -7.82 1.86 2.94
CA PHE A 435 -7.84 3.30 3.17
C PHE A 435 -9.27 3.82 3.16
N MET A 436 -10.02 3.50 2.11
CA MET A 436 -11.46 3.75 2.01
C MET A 436 -12.22 2.45 1.91
N ASN A 437 -13.47 2.46 2.38
CA ASN A 437 -14.37 1.33 2.17
C ASN A 437 -14.66 1.17 0.67
N MET A 438 -14.92 -0.08 0.27
CA MET A 438 -15.27 -0.47 -1.09
C MET A 438 -16.30 0.50 -1.69
N LEU A 439 -15.87 1.30 -2.66
CA LEU A 439 -16.76 2.13 -3.46
C LEU A 439 -17.14 1.30 -4.67
N GLU A 440 -18.31 0.67 -4.66
CA GLU A 440 -18.83 0.09 -5.90
C GLU A 440 -19.26 1.24 -6.81
N PRO A 441 -18.71 1.41 -8.02
CA PRO A 441 -19.27 2.32 -8.99
C PRO A 441 -20.64 1.81 -9.45
N TRP A 442 -21.58 2.73 -9.62
CA TRP A 442 -22.95 2.45 -10.02
C TRP A 442 -23.18 2.92 -11.45
N VAL A 443 -23.90 2.12 -12.23
CA VAL A 443 -24.40 2.56 -13.52
C VAL A 443 -25.40 3.68 -13.27
N SER A 444 -25.21 4.79 -13.98
CA SER A 444 -26.08 5.96 -13.89
C SER A 444 -27.01 6.07 -15.09
N ILE A 445 -28.22 6.55 -14.86
CA ILE A 445 -29.22 6.84 -15.88
C ILE A 445 -29.76 8.27 -15.68
N ARG A 446 -30.30 8.87 -16.73
CA ARG A 446 -31.00 10.16 -16.63
C ARG A 446 -32.15 10.07 -15.62
N LYS A 447 -32.30 11.11 -14.79
CA LYS A 447 -33.43 11.26 -13.86
C LYS A 447 -34.76 11.10 -14.58
N ARG A 448 -35.67 10.31 -13.99
CA ARG A 448 -37.03 10.06 -14.50
C ARG A 448 -37.05 9.42 -15.91
N SER A 449 -36.01 8.68 -16.29
CA SER A 449 -36.02 7.91 -17.53
C SER A 449 -37.08 6.80 -17.49
N ALA A 450 -37.86 6.67 -18.57
CA ALA A 450 -38.86 5.61 -18.70
C ALA A 450 -38.23 4.21 -18.73
N TYR A 451 -36.95 4.09 -19.08
CA TYR A 451 -36.23 2.82 -19.17
C TYR A 451 -35.62 2.36 -17.84
N LYS A 452 -35.71 3.18 -16.80
CA LYS A 452 -35.13 2.89 -15.48
C LYS A 452 -35.47 1.50 -14.99
N GLU A 453 -36.77 1.15 -14.93
CA GLU A 453 -37.20 -0.13 -14.38
C GLU A 453 -36.79 -1.31 -15.26
N VAL A 454 -36.88 -1.17 -16.59
CA VAL A 454 -36.46 -2.21 -17.54
C VAL A 454 -34.97 -2.53 -17.38
N ILE A 455 -34.12 -1.50 -17.34
CA ILE A 455 -32.67 -1.66 -17.20
C ILE A 455 -32.32 -2.16 -15.80
N LYS A 456 -32.96 -1.64 -14.75
CA LYS A 456 -32.75 -2.08 -13.36
C LYS A 456 -33.05 -3.56 -13.21
N VAL A 457 -34.20 -4.04 -13.72
CA VAL A 457 -34.57 -5.46 -13.70
C VAL A 457 -33.57 -6.30 -14.50
N GLY A 458 -33.15 -5.82 -15.68
CA GLY A 458 -32.13 -6.50 -16.50
C GLY A 458 -30.78 -6.66 -15.78
N LEU A 459 -30.26 -5.59 -15.17
CA LEU A 459 -29.01 -5.62 -14.41
C LEU A 459 -29.12 -6.49 -13.16
N ARG A 460 -30.27 -6.49 -12.47
CA ARG A 460 -30.53 -7.39 -11.33
C ARG A 460 -30.55 -8.85 -11.73
N LYS A 461 -31.11 -9.18 -12.89
CA LYS A 461 -31.06 -10.55 -13.42
C LYS A 461 -29.63 -10.99 -13.75
N ILE A 462 -28.80 -10.10 -14.30
CA ILE A 462 -27.37 -10.38 -14.58
C ILE A 462 -26.60 -10.67 -13.28
N LEU A 463 -26.91 -9.93 -12.22
CA LEU A 463 -26.38 -10.14 -10.87
C LEU A 463 -26.83 -11.48 -10.27
N GLU A 464 -28.13 -11.76 -10.29
CA GLU A 464 -28.74 -12.95 -9.69
C GLU A 464 -28.28 -14.25 -10.37
N VAL A 465 -28.17 -14.26 -11.69
CA VAL A 465 -27.69 -15.41 -12.47
C VAL A 465 -26.16 -15.61 -12.30
N GLY A 466 -25.45 -14.61 -11.75
CA GLY A 466 -24.01 -14.68 -11.53
C GLY A 466 -23.16 -14.41 -12.78
N VAL A 467 -23.75 -13.86 -13.84
CA VAL A 467 -23.02 -13.47 -15.06
C VAL A 467 -21.98 -12.40 -14.73
N GLN A 468 -22.35 -11.40 -13.91
CA GLN A 468 -21.40 -10.38 -13.45
C GLN A 468 -20.25 -11.02 -12.66
N ARG A 469 -20.54 -11.97 -11.76
CA ARG A 469 -19.51 -12.65 -10.96
C ARG A 469 -18.52 -13.41 -11.84
N ARG A 470 -19.02 -14.07 -12.90
CA ARG A 470 -18.18 -14.73 -13.90
C ARG A 470 -17.27 -13.75 -14.63
N ASP A 471 -17.81 -12.63 -15.09
CA ASP A 471 -17.03 -11.62 -15.82
C ASP A 471 -15.98 -10.95 -14.93
N VAL A 472 -16.34 -10.63 -13.68
CA VAL A 472 -15.39 -10.14 -12.67
C VAL A 472 -14.25 -11.14 -12.50
N ASN A 473 -14.53 -12.43 -12.29
CA ASN A 473 -13.47 -13.43 -12.14
C ASN A 473 -12.61 -13.63 -13.40
N ARG A 474 -13.12 -13.26 -14.58
CA ARG A 474 -12.41 -13.37 -15.86
C ARG A 474 -11.51 -12.17 -16.16
N PHE A 475 -12.00 -10.97 -15.85
CA PHE A 475 -11.31 -9.72 -16.19
C PHE A 475 -10.46 -9.17 -15.03
N TYR A 476 -10.91 -9.36 -13.79
CA TYR A 476 -10.20 -8.86 -12.62
C TYR A 476 -9.07 -9.81 -12.23
N SER A 477 -7.91 -9.22 -11.94
CA SER A 477 -6.76 -9.99 -11.48
C SER A 477 -6.85 -10.16 -9.98
N ASN A 478 -6.86 -11.43 -9.54
CA ASN A 478 -6.81 -11.77 -8.12
C ASN A 478 -5.41 -11.53 -7.56
N LYS A 479 -5.30 -11.49 -6.22
CA LYS A 479 -4.00 -11.42 -5.55
C LYS A 479 -3.11 -12.59 -6.03
N PRO A 480 -1.88 -12.32 -6.50
CA PRO A 480 -0.98 -13.39 -6.94
C PRO A 480 -0.66 -14.32 -5.77
N VAL A 481 -0.82 -15.62 -6.00
CA VAL A 481 -0.53 -16.66 -5.00
C VAL A 481 0.97 -16.94 -5.04
N CYS A 482 1.62 -16.75 -3.89
CA CYS A 482 2.99 -17.18 -3.68
C CYS A 482 3.03 -18.72 -3.61
N GLN A 483 3.62 -19.38 -4.62
CA GLN A 483 3.68 -20.84 -4.69
C GLN A 483 4.70 -21.43 -3.71
N ASN A 484 5.81 -20.73 -3.48
CA ASN A 484 6.85 -21.12 -2.53
C ASN A 484 6.61 -20.48 -1.15
N LYS A 485 5.98 -21.23 -0.24
CA LYS A 485 6.01 -20.92 1.20
C LYS A 485 7.38 -21.24 1.85
N GLY A 486 8.31 -21.80 1.09
CA GLY A 486 9.67 -22.12 1.56
C GLY A 486 10.50 -20.86 1.82
N SER A 487 11.38 -20.95 2.82
CA SER A 487 12.23 -19.86 3.30
C SER A 487 12.87 -19.07 2.15
N ASN A 488 12.54 -17.79 2.07
CA ASN A 488 13.27 -16.85 1.23
C ASN A 488 14.73 -16.82 1.72
N PHE A 489 15.66 -17.29 0.90
CA PHE A 489 17.09 -17.07 1.13
C PHE A 489 17.41 -15.60 0.78
N GLY A 490 17.09 -14.70 1.72
CA GLY A 490 17.56 -13.33 1.70
C GLY A 490 19.02 -13.28 2.14
N SER A 491 19.85 -12.50 1.45
CA SER A 491 21.18 -12.17 1.97
C SER A 491 21.02 -11.22 3.17
N ALA A 492 21.66 -11.53 4.30
CA ALA A 492 21.64 -10.68 5.47
C ALA A 492 22.32 -9.34 5.17
N GLY A 493 21.61 -8.24 5.41
CA GLY A 493 22.10 -6.89 5.18
C GLY A 493 22.85 -6.33 6.39
N LEU A 494 23.57 -5.22 6.19
CA LEU A 494 24.29 -4.54 7.27
C LEU A 494 23.35 -4.06 8.40
N ILE A 495 22.12 -3.69 8.03
CA ILE A 495 21.07 -3.25 8.96
C ILE A 495 20.68 -4.38 9.93
N ASP A 496 20.66 -5.63 9.45
CA ASP A 496 20.30 -6.79 10.28
C ASP A 496 21.34 -7.03 11.39
N CYS A 497 22.60 -6.71 11.11
CA CYS A 497 23.73 -6.85 12.04
C CYS A 497 24.06 -5.58 12.83
N TYR A 498 23.28 -4.51 12.68
CA TYR A 498 23.60 -3.19 13.27
C TYR A 498 23.83 -3.26 14.79
N ALA A 499 22.97 -3.97 15.52
CA ALA A 499 23.09 -4.09 16.97
C ALA A 499 24.38 -4.80 17.41
N ALA A 500 24.83 -5.82 16.66
CA ALA A 500 26.08 -6.52 16.94
C ALA A 500 27.29 -5.59 16.75
N PHE A 501 27.33 -4.82 15.66
CA PHE A 501 28.38 -3.83 15.45
C PHE A 501 28.38 -2.72 16.49
N LEU A 502 27.20 -2.27 16.95
CA LEU A 502 27.06 -1.28 18.00
C LEU A 502 27.64 -1.78 19.33
N ILE A 503 27.28 -2.99 19.76
CA ILE A 503 27.79 -3.60 20.99
C ILE A 503 29.30 -3.79 20.92
N TYR A 504 29.82 -4.27 19.79
CA TYR A 504 31.25 -4.42 19.56
C TYR A 504 31.99 -3.07 19.65
N GLY A 505 31.46 -2.03 19.01
CA GLY A 505 32.03 -0.67 19.08
C GLY A 505 32.05 -0.10 20.50
N ILE A 506 30.96 -0.26 21.27
CA ILE A 506 30.90 0.13 22.68
C ILE A 506 31.97 -0.62 23.50
N GLY A 507 32.13 -1.93 23.25
CA GLY A 507 33.13 -2.76 23.91
C GLY A 507 34.56 -2.29 23.68
N ILE A 508 34.93 -1.91 22.45
CA ILE A 508 36.25 -1.35 22.14
C ILE A 508 36.48 -0.05 22.90
N VAL A 509 35.53 0.87 22.86
CA VAL A 509 35.65 2.17 23.55
C VAL A 509 35.81 1.97 25.05
N PHE A 510 35.04 1.07 25.64
CA PHE A 510 35.12 0.75 27.07
C PHE A 510 36.46 0.11 27.45
N SER A 511 36.98 -0.80 26.63
CA SER A 511 38.30 -1.42 26.85
C SER A 511 39.44 -0.39 26.80
N ILE A 512 39.43 0.51 25.82
CA ILE A 512 40.41 1.60 25.72
C ILE A 512 40.30 2.53 26.94
N PHE A 513 39.09 2.85 27.38
CA PHE A 513 38.85 3.67 28.56
C PHE A 513 39.44 3.02 29.83
N LEU A 514 39.21 1.73 30.05
CA LEU A 514 39.78 1.00 31.18
C LEU A 514 41.31 0.95 31.12
N MET A 515 41.90 0.72 29.95
CA MET A 515 43.35 0.73 29.76
C MET A 515 43.95 2.11 30.12
N VAL A 516 43.32 3.20 29.68
CA VAL A 516 43.76 4.56 30.02
C VAL A 516 43.66 4.80 31.53
N MET A 517 42.56 4.38 32.15
CA MET A 517 42.36 4.49 33.60
C MET A 517 43.44 3.70 34.37
N GLU A 518 43.77 2.49 33.94
CA GLU A 518 44.82 1.66 34.54
C GLU A 518 46.19 2.36 34.45
N ILE A 519 46.57 2.87 33.28
CA ILE A 519 47.83 3.61 33.08
C ILE A 519 47.89 4.85 33.99
N VAL A 520 46.76 5.57 34.14
CA VAL A 520 46.69 6.76 35.02
C VAL A 520 46.84 6.36 36.49
N VAL A 521 46.18 5.29 36.92
CA VAL A 521 46.29 4.78 38.30
C VAL A 521 47.72 4.31 38.57
N GLN A 522 48.32 3.56 37.65
CA GLN A 522 49.68 3.05 37.80
C GLN A 522 50.70 4.19 37.87
N LYS A 523 50.56 5.24 37.04
CA LYS A 523 51.39 6.44 37.13
C LYS A 523 51.20 7.19 38.47
N ARG A 524 49.99 7.25 39.00
CA ARG A 524 49.71 7.87 40.32
C ARG A 524 50.31 7.06 41.46
N LEU A 525 50.27 5.73 41.39
CA LEU A 525 50.87 4.83 42.37
C LEU A 525 52.40 4.96 42.34
N GLN A 526 53.02 4.92 41.16
CA GLN A 526 54.47 5.12 41.02
C GLN A 526 54.92 6.50 41.52
N LYS A 527 54.14 7.55 41.28
CA LYS A 527 54.45 8.90 41.82
C LYS A 527 54.34 8.95 43.35
N ARG A 528 53.37 8.24 43.94
CA ARG A 528 53.23 8.10 45.41
C ARG A 528 54.39 7.31 46.02
N GLU A 529 54.79 6.19 45.41
CA GLU A 529 55.95 5.40 45.86
C GLU A 529 57.25 6.20 45.74
N SER A 530 57.44 6.94 44.65
CA SER A 530 58.60 7.83 44.48
C SER A 530 58.65 8.95 45.52
N SER A 531 57.49 9.50 45.92
CA SER A 531 57.41 10.52 46.98
C SER A 531 57.68 9.92 48.36
N ALA A 532 57.16 8.72 48.66
CA ALA A 532 57.40 8.03 49.92
C ALA A 532 58.86 7.55 50.10
N GLN A 533 59.54 7.17 49.01
CA GLN A 533 60.97 6.84 49.03
C GLN A 533 61.86 8.07 49.27
N SER A 534 61.40 9.26 48.87
CA SER A 534 62.11 10.54 49.07
C SER A 534 62.15 10.95 50.55
N ASP A 535 61.06 10.70 51.29
CA ASP A 535 60.93 11.08 52.71
C ASP A 535 61.76 10.17 53.65
N VAL A 536 62.13 8.96 53.23
CA VAL A 536 62.94 8.01 54.04
C VAL A 536 64.44 8.33 54.00
N TYR A 537 64.95 9.00 52.96
CA TYR A 537 66.37 9.37 52.85
C TYR A 537 66.73 10.70 53.53
N VAL A 538 65.75 11.45 54.06
CA VAL A 538 65.95 12.70 54.80
C VAL A 538 65.80 12.45 56.30
N SER A 539 66.71 11.68 56.89
CA SER A 539 66.98 11.70 58.33
C SER A 539 68.47 11.94 58.53
N PRO A 540 68.88 13.15 58.97
CA PRO A 540 70.27 13.41 59.34
C PRO A 540 70.57 12.73 60.67
N VAL A 541 71.72 12.06 60.71
CA VAL A 541 72.45 11.71 61.93
C VAL A 541 72.81 13.01 62.64
N GLU A 542 72.15 13.33 63.76
CA GLU A 542 72.63 14.35 64.68
C GLU A 542 73.50 13.71 65.77
N SER A 543 74.75 14.16 65.78
CA SER A 543 75.82 13.83 66.70
C SER A 543 75.50 14.33 68.12
N TYR A 544 75.64 13.45 69.11
CA TYR A 544 75.82 13.85 70.50
C TYR A 544 77.29 14.27 70.70
N ALA A 545 77.53 15.57 70.80
CA ALA A 545 78.74 16.18 71.31
C ALA A 545 78.38 17.23 72.36
N GLU A 546 78.47 16.82 73.62
CA GLU A 546 78.92 17.52 74.85
C GLU A 546 78.27 16.93 76.10
#